data_AF-A0A0L8FZI0-F1
#
_entry.id   AF-A0A0L8FZI0-F1
#
_cell.length_a   1.000
_cell.length_b   1.000
_cell.length_c   1.000
_cell.angle_alpha   90.00
_cell.angle_beta   90.00
_cell.angle_gamma   90.00
#
_symmetry.space_group_name_H-M   'P 1'
#
loop_
_entity.id
_entity.type
_entity.pdbx_description
1 polymer ?
#
loop_
_entity_poly.entity_id
_entity_poly.type
_entity_poly.pdbx_seq_one_letter_code
_entity_poly.pdbx_strand_id
1 'polypeptide(L)'
;KPIVEATFTGVEYLTYDLSGRGDSFVSSKDKLTMYFKTRHADGLLFYTGDLGEYFNVALIGGGVDLSVNLGSGKYDANINPPNQRFDDNKWHLVEVTRESREVGSLFVDKLLTI
;
A
#
# COMPACT_ATOMS: atom_id res chain seq x y z
N LYS A 1 -12.77 18.51 -6.96
CA LYS A 1 -12.60 17.24 -7.73
C LYS A 1 -13.48 16.20 -7.03
N PRO A 2 -14.34 15.45 -7.71
CA PRO A 2 -15.16 14.44 -7.04
C PRO A 2 -14.27 13.37 -6.41
N ILE A 3 -14.70 12.85 -5.26
CA ILE A 3 -14.09 11.67 -4.64
C ILE A 3 -14.46 10.49 -5.55
N VAL A 4 -13.45 9.76 -6.01
CA VAL A 4 -13.66 8.53 -6.80
C VAL A 4 -13.53 7.37 -5.83
N GLU A 5 -14.62 6.61 -5.67
CA GLU A 5 -14.69 5.47 -4.76
C GLU A 5 -15.06 4.22 -5.57
N ALA A 6 -14.54 3.06 -5.17
CA ALA A 6 -14.89 1.76 -5.72
C ALA A 6 -15.15 0.79 -4.57
N THR A 7 -16.09 -0.14 -4.76
CA THR A 7 -16.39 -1.22 -3.80
C THR A 7 -15.90 -2.54 -4.37
N PHE A 8 -15.18 -3.29 -3.56
CA PHE A 8 -14.65 -4.61 -3.89
C PHE A 8 -15.27 -5.64 -2.94
N THR A 9 -15.75 -6.76 -3.46
CA THR A 9 -16.35 -7.86 -2.70
C THR A 9 -15.40 -9.04 -2.49
N GLY A 10 -14.19 -8.96 -3.08
CA GLY A 10 -13.13 -9.94 -2.96
C GLY A 10 -12.80 -10.68 -4.27
N VAL A 11 -13.54 -10.42 -5.34
CA VAL A 11 -13.30 -11.00 -6.68
C VAL A 11 -12.95 -9.96 -7.73
N GLU A 12 -13.17 -8.68 -7.42
CA GLU A 12 -12.85 -7.56 -8.29
C GLU A 12 -11.48 -6.96 -7.94
N TYR A 13 -10.82 -6.41 -8.94
CA TYR A 13 -9.57 -5.68 -8.79
C TYR A 13 -9.43 -4.68 -9.93
N LEU A 14 -8.64 -3.63 -9.70
CA LEU A 14 -8.22 -2.71 -10.76
C LEU A 14 -6.83 -3.11 -11.22
N THR A 15 -6.63 -3.17 -12.53
CA THR A 15 -5.30 -3.29 -13.12
C THR A 15 -4.96 -2.05 -13.90
N TYR A 16 -3.67 -1.76 -13.95
CA TYR A 16 -3.15 -0.72 -14.80
C TYR A 16 -1.91 -1.26 -15.49
N ASP A 17 -1.95 -1.36 -16.82
CA ASP A 17 -0.82 -1.84 -17.61
C ASP A 17 0.20 -0.71 -17.81
N LEU A 18 1.41 -0.94 -17.29
CA LEU A 18 2.54 -0.02 -17.37
C LEU A 18 3.46 -0.31 -18.56
N SER A 19 3.29 -1.44 -19.25
CA SER A 19 4.21 -1.91 -20.31
C SER A 19 4.28 -0.99 -21.53
N GLY A 20 3.17 -0.32 -21.88
CA GLY A 20 3.07 0.54 -23.06
C GLY A 20 3.67 1.94 -22.92
N ARG A 21 4.26 2.30 -21.77
CA ARG A 21 4.73 3.68 -21.49
C ARG A 21 6.20 3.95 -21.83
N GLY A 22 6.90 2.99 -22.46
CA GLY A 22 8.17 3.22 -23.16
C GLY A 22 9.41 3.37 -22.27
N ASP A 23 9.26 3.96 -21.09
CA ASP A 23 10.32 4.07 -20.09
C ASP A 23 9.83 3.44 -18.77
N SER A 24 10.64 2.55 -18.18
CA SER A 24 10.48 2.19 -16.78
C SER A 24 10.30 3.47 -15.98
N PHE A 25 9.29 3.55 -15.11
CA PHE A 25 9.15 4.69 -14.21
C PHE A 25 10.37 4.74 -13.27
N VAL A 26 11.44 5.40 -13.70
CA VAL A 26 12.60 5.71 -12.86
C VAL A 26 12.27 7.00 -12.11
N SER A 27 11.29 6.90 -11.23
CA SER A 27 11.03 7.95 -10.26
C SER A 27 12.05 7.85 -9.15
N SER A 28 12.63 8.98 -8.75
CA SER A 28 13.46 9.07 -7.55
C SER A 28 12.64 9.29 -6.29
N LYS A 29 11.34 9.63 -6.40
CA LYS A 29 10.42 9.78 -5.27
C LYS A 29 8.98 9.43 -5.66
N ASP A 30 8.37 8.46 -4.97
CA ASP A 30 6.98 8.10 -5.17
C ASP A 30 6.15 8.30 -3.91
N LYS A 31 4.86 8.59 -4.11
CA LYS A 31 3.88 8.67 -3.05
C LYS A 31 2.62 7.89 -3.43
N LEU A 32 2.30 6.87 -2.66
CA LEU A 32 1.00 6.22 -2.68
C LEU A 32 0.13 6.85 -1.59
N THR A 33 -1.07 7.30 -1.95
CA THR A 33 -2.07 7.81 -1.01
C THR A 33 -3.42 7.21 -1.33
N MET A 34 -4.03 6.51 -0.38
CA MET A 34 -5.35 5.92 -0.55
C MET A 34 -6.14 5.89 0.75
N TYR A 35 -7.47 6.01 0.62
CA TYR A 35 -8.40 5.70 1.70
C TYR A 35 -8.94 4.30 1.51
N PHE A 36 -9.11 3.55 2.60
CA PHE A 36 -9.78 2.26 2.59
C PHE A 36 -10.74 2.12 3.77
N LYS A 37 -11.71 1.22 3.61
CA LYS A 37 -12.69 0.87 4.65
C LYS A 37 -13.08 -0.60 4.46
N THR A 38 -12.94 -1.40 5.51
CA THR A 38 -13.23 -2.84 5.45
C THR A 38 -13.65 -3.40 6.81
N ARG A 39 -14.23 -4.61 6.79
CA ARG A 39 -14.47 -5.48 7.96
C ARG A 39 -13.60 -6.74 7.93
N HIS A 40 -12.80 -6.92 6.88
CA HIS A 40 -11.94 -8.07 6.70
C HIS A 40 -10.55 -7.75 7.25
N ALA A 41 -10.07 -8.63 8.13
CA ALA A 41 -8.76 -8.49 8.78
C ALA A 41 -7.58 -8.67 7.82
N ASP A 42 -7.81 -9.35 6.69
CA ASP A 42 -6.81 -9.68 5.70
C ASP A 42 -7.31 -9.26 4.30
N GLY A 43 -6.44 -8.63 3.51
CA GLY A 43 -6.79 -8.23 2.14
C GLY A 43 -5.73 -7.38 1.45
N LEU A 44 -5.57 -7.59 0.15
CA LEU A 44 -4.65 -6.80 -0.67
C LEU A 44 -5.24 -5.40 -0.93
N LEU A 45 -4.46 -4.34 -0.66
CA LEU A 45 -4.84 -2.96 -0.96
C LEU A 45 -4.17 -2.45 -2.24
N PHE A 46 -2.89 -2.72 -2.41
CA PHE A 46 -2.12 -2.27 -3.57
C PHE A 46 -0.93 -3.20 -3.84
N TYR A 47 -0.69 -3.48 -5.12
CA TYR A 47 0.46 -4.23 -5.58
C TYR A 47 0.97 -3.67 -6.91
N THR A 48 2.28 -3.54 -7.04
CA THR A 48 2.96 -3.31 -8.32
C THR A 48 4.30 -4.02 -8.30
N GLY A 49 4.74 -4.48 -9.47
CA GLY A 49 6.02 -5.16 -9.65
C GLY A 49 5.88 -6.61 -10.09
N ASP A 50 6.96 -7.37 -9.92
CA ASP A 50 7.09 -8.77 -10.31
C ASP A 50 7.72 -9.62 -9.19
N LEU A 51 8.25 -10.79 -9.54
CA LEU A 51 8.86 -11.73 -8.59
C LEU A 51 10.16 -11.23 -7.96
N GLY A 52 10.85 -10.27 -8.59
CA GLY A 52 12.15 -9.77 -8.14
C GLY A 52 12.05 -8.39 -7.50
N GLU A 53 11.23 -7.50 -8.06
CA GLU A 53 11.05 -6.14 -7.59
C GLU A 53 9.55 -5.83 -7.41
N TYR A 54 9.12 -5.53 -6.19
CA TYR A 54 7.72 -5.30 -5.86
C TYR A 54 7.54 -4.24 -4.78
N PHE A 55 6.32 -3.72 -4.76
CA PHE A 55 5.80 -2.85 -3.71
C PHE A 55 4.38 -3.30 -3.38
N ASN A 56 4.16 -3.71 -2.14
CA ASN A 56 2.93 -4.33 -1.67
C ASN A 56 2.41 -3.64 -0.40
N VAL A 57 1.13 -3.29 -0.40
CA VAL A 57 0.39 -2.83 0.79
C VAL A 57 -0.82 -3.73 1.00
N ALA A 58 -0.96 -4.29 2.19
CA ALA A 58 -2.06 -5.19 2.54
C ALA A 58 -2.53 -4.97 3.98
N LEU A 59 -3.75 -5.40 4.28
CA LEU A 59 -4.15 -5.68 5.66
C LEU A 59 -3.73 -7.11 6.01
N ILE A 60 -3.16 -7.28 7.20
CA ILE A 60 -2.84 -8.59 7.78
C ILE A 60 -3.25 -8.56 9.27
N GLY A 61 -4.13 -9.46 9.67
CA GLY A 61 -4.61 -9.55 11.07
C GLY A 61 -5.28 -8.28 11.61
N GLY A 62 -5.74 -7.37 10.74
CA GLY A 62 -6.31 -6.06 11.08
C GLY A 62 -5.30 -4.92 11.23
N GLY A 63 -4.01 -5.21 11.06
CA GLY A 63 -2.94 -4.21 10.89
C GLY A 63 -2.69 -3.90 9.41
N VAL A 64 -1.89 -2.88 9.13
CA VAL A 64 -1.45 -2.54 7.77
C VAL A 64 0.02 -2.95 7.61
N ASP A 65 0.28 -3.75 6.58
CA ASP A 65 1.60 -4.25 6.22
C ASP A 65 2.07 -3.62 4.91
N LEU A 66 3.33 -3.23 4.91
CA LEU A 66 4.11 -2.82 3.75
C LEU A 66 5.22 -3.85 3.53
N SER A 67 5.33 -4.38 2.32
CA SER A 67 6.44 -5.24 1.91
C SER A 67 6.99 -4.74 0.58
N VAL A 68 8.30 -4.51 0.53
CA VAL A 68 8.97 -3.85 -0.59
C VAL A 68 10.27 -4.58 -0.91
N ASN A 69 10.53 -4.80 -2.19
CA ASN A 69 11.84 -5.18 -2.69
C ASN A 69 12.10 -4.40 -3.98
N LEU A 70 13.15 -3.59 -4.02
CA LEU A 70 13.48 -2.74 -5.18
C LEU A 70 14.93 -2.96 -5.65
N GLY A 71 15.41 -4.20 -5.51
CA GLY A 71 16.75 -4.61 -5.89
C GLY A 71 17.85 -4.32 -4.86
N SER A 72 17.54 -3.57 -3.78
CA SER A 72 18.44 -3.32 -2.63
C SER A 72 18.26 -4.31 -1.48
N GLY A 73 17.27 -5.20 -1.56
CA GLY A 73 16.90 -6.13 -0.50
C GLY A 73 15.43 -5.96 -0.09
N LYS A 74 14.93 -6.94 0.67
CA LYS A 74 13.57 -6.92 1.21
C LYS A 74 13.49 -5.97 2.40
N TYR A 75 12.46 -5.13 2.41
CA TYR A 75 12.06 -4.31 3.53
C TYR A 75 10.59 -4.61 3.88
N ASP A 76 10.32 -4.82 5.17
CA ASP A 76 8.98 -5.05 5.70
C ASP A 76 8.69 -4.07 6.83
N ALA A 77 7.49 -3.51 6.85
CA ALA A 77 7.00 -2.64 7.90
C ALA A 77 5.55 -2.95 8.20
N ASN A 78 5.16 -2.82 9.47
CA ASN A 78 3.79 -3.07 9.91
C ASN A 78 3.34 -2.00 10.91
N ILE A 79 2.10 -1.54 10.77
CA ILE A 79 1.39 -0.75 11.77
C ILE A 79 0.22 -1.60 12.27
N ASN A 80 0.37 -2.15 13.48
CA ASN A 80 -0.66 -2.93 14.17
C ASN A 80 -0.66 -2.64 15.68
N PRO A 81 -1.16 -1.47 16.10
CA PRO A 81 -1.22 -1.13 17.52
C PRO A 81 -2.23 -2.00 18.28
N PRO A 82 -1.96 -2.39 19.54
CA PRO A 82 -2.79 -3.34 20.29
C PRO A 82 -4.22 -2.85 20.57
N ASN A 83 -4.45 -1.53 20.55
CA ASN A 83 -5.74 -0.92 20.90
C ASN A 83 -6.44 -0.25 19.69
N GLN A 84 -5.94 -0.46 18.48
CA GLN A 84 -6.53 0.10 17.27
C GLN A 84 -6.39 -0.90 16.13
N ARG A 85 -7.51 -1.21 15.49
CA ARG A 85 -7.55 -2.04 14.28
C ARG A 85 -8.03 -1.20 13.11
N PHE A 86 -7.66 -1.59 11.91
CA PHE A 86 -8.06 -0.89 10.68
C PHE A 86 -9.14 -1.63 9.87
N ASP A 87 -9.63 -2.76 10.38
CA ASP A 87 -10.80 -3.49 9.87
C ASP A 87 -12.10 -3.13 10.64
N ASP A 88 -12.17 -1.91 11.18
CA ASP A 88 -13.26 -1.46 12.06
C ASP A 88 -14.48 -0.87 11.32
N ASN A 89 -14.51 -0.99 9.99
CA ASN A 89 -15.52 -0.42 9.09
C ASN A 89 -15.58 1.13 9.11
N LYS A 90 -14.48 1.80 9.46
CA LYS A 90 -14.27 3.24 9.23
C LYS A 90 -13.28 3.47 8.10
N TRP A 91 -13.25 4.71 7.63
CA TRP A 91 -12.27 5.13 6.63
C TRP A 91 -10.93 5.37 7.32
N HIS A 92 -9.89 4.77 6.76
CA HIS A 92 -8.49 4.95 7.17
C HIS A 92 -7.68 5.48 6.00
N LEU A 93 -6.71 6.34 6.27
CA LEU A 93 -5.78 6.87 5.29
C LEU A 93 -4.47 6.08 5.35
N VAL A 94 -4.01 5.55 4.22
CA VAL A 94 -2.64 5.05 4.06
C VAL A 94 -1.86 5.99 3.17
N GLU A 95 -0.67 6.37 3.64
CA GLU A 95 0.33 7.07 2.84
C GLU A 95 1.65 6.32 2.93
N VAL A 96 2.25 6.04 1.77
CA VAL A 96 3.60 5.49 1.71
C VAL A 96 4.44 6.39 0.84
N THR A 97 5.63 6.74 1.34
CA THR A 97 6.63 7.48 0.56
C THR A 97 7.83 6.60 0.28
N ARG A 98 8.35 6.72 -0.94
CA ARG A 98 9.58 6.06 -1.39
C ARG A 98 10.57 7.12 -1.81
N GLU A 99 11.83 6.98 -1.43
CA GLU A 99 12.94 7.80 -1.91
C GLU A 99 14.03 6.89 -2.50
N SER A 100 14.32 7.04 -3.79
CA SER A 100 15.22 6.17 -4.54
C SER A 100 14.85 4.69 -4.35
N ARG A 101 15.74 3.84 -3.81
CA ARG A 101 15.46 2.41 -3.58
C ARG A 101 15.00 2.09 -2.16
N GLU A 102 14.64 3.11 -1.38
CA GLU A 102 14.32 2.97 0.03
C GLU A 102 12.90 3.47 0.32
N VAL A 103 12.26 2.84 1.30
CA VAL A 103 11.00 3.34 1.85
C VAL A 103 11.33 4.54 2.73
N GLY A 104 10.73 5.69 2.44
CA GLY A 104 10.87 6.89 3.25
C GLY A 104 9.96 6.85 4.47
N SER A 105 8.72 6.40 4.31
CA SER A 105 7.76 6.26 5.41
C SER A 105 6.54 5.43 5.05
N LEU A 106 5.94 4.79 6.07
CA LEU A 106 4.57 4.28 6.06
C LEU A 106 3.76 5.03 7.13
N PHE A 107 2.63 5.58 6.73
CA PHE A 107 1.72 6.31 7.59
C PHE A 107 0.30 5.73 7.47
N VAL A 108 -0.33 5.47 8.61
CA VAL A 108 -1.73 5.06 8.69
C VAL A 108 -2.46 5.95 9.69
N ASP A 109 -3.42 6.73 9.21
CA ASP A 109 -4.17 7.78 9.93
C ASP A 109 -3.33 8.86 10.63
N LYS A 110 -2.66 8.52 11.73
CA LYS A 110 -1.78 9.38 12.55
C LYS A 110 -0.55 8.62 13.05
N LEU A 111 -0.44 7.35 12.70
CA LEU A 111 0.63 6.46 13.12
C LEU A 111 1.66 6.40 12.01
N LEU A 112 2.93 6.55 12.37
CA LEU A 112 4.05 6.61 11.44
C LEU A 112 5.05 5.50 11.77
N THR A 113 5.59 4.87 10.74
CA THR A 113 6.75 3.97 10.81
C THR A 113 7.73 4.30 9.67
N ILE A 114 9.01 3.99 9.90
CA ILE A 114 10.16 4.24 9.00
C ILE A 114 10.96 2.96 8.90
#